data_AF-A0A556PYM5-F1
#
_entry.id   AF-A0A556PYM5-F1
#
_cell.length_a   1.000
_cell.length_b   1.000
_cell.length_c   1.000
_cell.angle_alpha   90.00
_cell.angle_beta   90.00
_cell.angle_gamma   90.00
#
_symmetry.space_group_name_H-M   'P 1'
#
loop_
_entity.id
_entity.type
_entity.pdbx_description
1 polymer ?
#
loop_
_entity_poly.entity_id
_entity_poly.type
_entity_poly.pdbx_seq_one_letter_code
_entity_poly.pdbx_strand_id
1 'polypeptide(L)' 'MEIEQGMNSSDIAELLEKNEVIVGTEPLIDYLAEHDLSQTIQLGSYEVDSTMSIEEIAHLITR' A
#
# COMPACT_ATOMS: atom_id res chain seq x y z
N MET A 1 -1.26 9.81 -2.93
CA MET A 1 -0.05 8.95 -2.93
C MET A 1 0.31 8.60 -4.35
N GLU A 2 1.59 8.60 -4.72
CA GLU A 2 2.07 8.18 -6.04
C GLU A 2 2.96 6.95 -5.90
N ILE A 3 2.68 5.92 -6.72
CA ILE A 3 3.48 4.68 -6.79
C ILE A 3 4.26 4.71 -8.10
N GLU A 4 5.57 4.73 -7.98
CA GLU A 4 6.51 4.84 -9.09
C GLU A 4 7.25 3.52 -9.35
N GLN A 5 7.82 3.41 -10.54
CA GLN A 5 8.59 2.23 -10.93
C GLN A 5 9.79 2.04 -9.98
N GLY A 6 9.95 0.81 -9.47
CA GLY A 6 11.02 0.43 -8.56
C GLY A 6 10.63 0.43 -7.09
N MET A 7 9.45 0.95 -6.74
CA MET A 7 8.90 0.82 -5.39
C MET A 7 8.43 -0.62 -5.13
N ASN A 8 8.76 -1.13 -3.95
CA ASN A 8 8.25 -2.39 -3.42
C ASN A 8 7.18 -2.14 -2.33
N SER A 9 6.60 -3.22 -1.78
CA SER A 9 5.56 -3.14 -0.73
C SER A 9 6.02 -2.38 0.51
N SER A 10 7.30 -2.48 0.89
CA SER A 10 7.85 -1.74 2.03
C SER A 10 7.96 -0.25 1.73
N ASP A 11 8.43 0.14 0.53
CA ASP A 11 8.49 1.56 0.13
C ASP A 11 7.10 2.23 0.16
N ILE A 12 6.08 1.48 -0.28
CA ILE A 12 4.69 1.95 -0.29
C ILE A 12 4.15 2.07 1.13
N ALA A 13 4.41 1.08 1.99
CA ALA A 13 3.98 1.10 3.38
C ALA A 13 4.64 2.24 4.17
N GLU A 14 5.95 2.46 3.99
CA GLU A 14 6.68 3.59 4.59
C GLU A 14 6.11 4.93 4.13
N LEU A 15 5.77 5.06 2.84
CA LEU A 15 5.14 6.26 2.32
C LEU A 15 3.78 6.52 2.96
N LEU A 16 2.96 5.49 3.13
CA LEU A 16 1.65 5.61 3.78
C LEU A 16 1.76 5.95 5.27
N GLU A 17 2.67 5.30 6.00
CA GLU A 17 2.90 5.57 7.42
C GLU A 17 3.43 6.99 7.63
N LYS A 18 4.38 7.44 6.81
CA LYS A 18 4.93 8.80 6.87
C LYS A 18 3.87 9.89 6.65
N ASN A 19 2.82 9.59 5.90
CA ASN A 19 1.68 10.47 5.69
C ASN A 19 0.53 10.23 6.67
N GLU A 20 0.77 9.45 7.73
CA GLU A 20 -0.19 9.12 8.79
C GLU A 20 -1.47 8.44 8.27
N VAL A 21 -1.39 7.75 7.12
CA VAL A 21 -2.50 7.01 6.51
C VAL A 21 -2.67 5.64 7.15
N ILE A 22 -1.56 4.97 7.49
CA ILE A 22 -1.54 3.70 8.22
C ILE A 22 -0.68 3.81 9.47
N VAL A 23 -0.83 2.87 10.39
CA VAL A 23 -0.03 2.77 11.63
C VAL A 23 0.82 1.50 11.56
N GLY A 24 2.15 1.65 11.51
CA GLY A 24 3.05 0.54 11.25
C GLY A 24 3.04 0.13 9.79
N THR A 25 4.18 -0.39 9.32
CA THR A 25 4.32 -0.87 7.94
C THR A 25 3.96 -2.34 7.79
N GLU A 26 4.17 -3.15 8.84
CA GLU A 26 3.93 -4.60 8.79
C GLU A 26 2.50 -4.98 8.34
N PRO A 27 1.42 -4.33 8.83
CA PRO A 27 0.06 -4.76 8.46
C PRO A 27 -0.19 -4.76 6.95
N LEU A 28 0.27 -3.74 6.22
CA LEU A 28 0.10 -3.68 4.77
C LEU A 28 1.00 -4.68 4.05
N ILE A 29 2.26 -4.80 4.49
CA ILE A 29 3.23 -5.71 3.88
C ILE A 29 2.74 -7.15 4.01
N ASP A 30 2.29 -7.54 5.21
CA ASP A 30 1.77 -8.88 5.50
C ASP A 30 0.51 -9.16 4.69
N TYR A 31 -0.44 -8.21 4.65
CA TYR A 31 -1.67 -8.38 3.86
C TYR A 31 -1.37 -8.59 2.37
N LEU A 32 -0.45 -7.80 1.79
CA LEU A 32 -0.08 -7.96 0.40
C LEU A 32 0.62 -9.30 0.12
N ALA A 33 1.42 -9.80 1.06
CA ALA A 33 2.12 -11.07 0.93
C ALA A 33 1.20 -12.28 1.11
N GLU A 34 0.36 -12.29 2.14
CA GLU A 34 -0.58 -13.38 2.45
C GLU A 34 -1.63 -13.59 1.36
N HIS A 35 -1.94 -12.54 0.61
CA HIS A 35 -2.91 -12.56 -0.48
C HIS A 35 -2.28 -12.62 -1.89
N ASP A 36 -0.96 -12.84 -2.00
CA ASP A 36 -0.20 -12.84 -3.27
C ASP A 36 -0.36 -11.55 -4.11
N LEU A 37 -0.71 -10.43 -3.45
CA LEU A 37 -1.00 -9.15 -4.07
C LEU A 37 0.25 -8.32 -4.37
N SER A 38 1.38 -8.58 -3.69
CA SER A 38 2.63 -7.81 -3.85
C SER A 38 3.13 -7.73 -5.29
N GLN A 39 2.86 -8.74 -6.13
CA GLN A 39 3.27 -8.78 -7.55
C GLN A 39 2.28 -8.09 -8.49
N THR A 40 1.13 -7.66 -7.97
CA THR A 40 0.02 -7.09 -8.74
C THR A 40 -0.16 -5.59 -8.52
N ILE A 41 0.75 -4.97 -7.76
CA ILE A 41 0.74 -3.54 -7.47
C ILE A 41 0.85 -2.74 -8.78
N GLN A 42 -0.04 -1.76 -8.91
CA GLN A 42 -0.16 -0.93 -10.11
C GLN A 42 0.50 0.44 -9.88
N LEU A 43 1.28 0.87 -10.85
CA LEU A 43 1.85 2.23 -10.88
C LEU A 43 0.74 3.26 -11.06
N GLY A 44 0.87 4.43 -10.41
CA GLY A 44 -0.08 5.53 -10.58
C GLY A 44 -0.31 6.35 -9.33
N SER A 45 -1.29 7.26 -9.41
CA SER A 45 -1.69 8.14 -8.31
C SER A 45 -3.00 7.68 -7.69
N TYR A 46 -3.02 7.60 -6.37
CA TYR A 46 -4.15 7.14 -5.57
C TYR A 46 -4.51 8.16 -4.49
N GLU A 47 -5.81 8.39 -4.32
CA GLU A 47 -6.34 9.10 -3.17
C GLU A 47 -6.54 8.10 -2.03
N VAL A 48 -5.85 8.33 -0.93
CA VAL A 48 -5.86 7.49 0.28
C VAL A 48 -5.94 8.39 1.49
N ASP A 49 -6.63 7.94 2.53
CA ASP A 49 -6.75 8.65 3.80
C ASP A 49 -6.76 7.66 4.98
N SER A 50 -6.59 8.19 6.19
CA SER A 50 -6.45 7.41 7.42
C SER A 50 -7.74 6.72 7.91
N THR A 51 -8.86 6.88 7.18
CA THR A 51 -10.10 6.14 7.46
C THR A 51 -10.18 4.83 6.72
N MET A 52 -9.34 4.64 5.69
CA MET A 52 -9.27 3.40 4.91
C MET A 52 -8.59 2.28 5.71
N SER A 53 -9.14 1.08 5.60
CA SER A 53 -8.54 -0.15 6.10
C SER A 53 -7.37 -0.60 5.22
N ILE A 54 -6.53 -1.49 5.77
CA ILE A 54 -5.43 -2.12 5.04
C ILE A 54 -5.94 -2.87 3.80
N GLU A 55 -7.07 -3.57 3.93
CA GLU A 55 -7.74 -4.28 2.84
C GLU A 55 -8.17 -3.32 1.71
N GLU A 56 -8.80 -2.19 2.06
CA GLU A 56 -9.23 -1.19 1.07
C GLU A 56 -8.03 -0.59 0.34
N ILE A 57 -6.96 -0.25 1.06
CA ILE A 57 -5.72 0.28 0.46
C ILE A 57 -5.09 -0.76 -0.46
N ALA A 58 -5.00 -2.02 -0.02
CA ALA A 58 -4.42 -3.09 -0.82
C ALA A 58 -5.22 -3.30 -2.12
N HIS A 59 -6.55 -3.37 -2.04
CA HIS A 59 -7.40 -3.51 -3.23
C HIS A 59 -7.38 -2.29 -4.15
N LEU A 60 -7.20 -1.10 -3.60
CA LEU A 60 -7.07 0.12 -4.40
C LEU A 60 -5.83 0.11 -5.29
N ILE A 61 -4.71 -0.41 -4.78
CA ILE A 61 -3.41 -0.36 -5.46
C ILE A 61 -3.06 -1.62 -6.26
N THR A 62 -3.92 -2.65 -6.30
CA THR A 62 -3.63 -3.96 -6.93
C THR A 62 -4.69 -4.40 -7.95
N ARG A 63 -4.36 -5.37 -8.83
CA ARG A 63 -5.26 -5.91 -9.87
C ARG A 63 -5.05 -7.39 -10.21
#